data_AF-A0A218PZ40-F1
#
_entry.id   AF-A0A218PZ40-F1
#
_cell.length_a   1.000
_cell.length_b   1.000
_cell.length_c   1.000
_cell.angle_alpha   90.00
_cell.angle_beta   90.00
_cell.angle_gamma   90.00
#
_symmetry.space_group_name_H-M   'P 1'
#
loop_
_entity.id
_entity.type
_entity.pdbx_description
1 polymer ?
#
loop_
_entity_poly.entity_id
_entity_poly.type
_entity_poly.pdbx_seq_one_letter_code
_entity_poly.pdbx_strand_id
1 'polypeptide(L)'
;MANYEQHLGILQQGVEVWNDWRRNNPDVKADLSEANLIGANLSRANLIFANLIGANLSNADLSHADLGLAILYESKIIATNFDNATLTGACIKDWSINSETKLDKVVCEYVYVSGENYVYSEDTMKLEGTERRPLEGIFLPGEFASLYKKIIENSDLILRKSPETPNTANNQGVQFNPNNKTHTWESLRFRSKTEIKIAEALDRAGTLFLPNCLARLNTPNGRANKEADLLICYNGKWGILEVDGPHHTPERRVEEQERERIFKRQGIKVVERFDSSRCYENPDEVVQEFFKMLEIGYS
;
A
#
# COMPACT_ATOMS: atom_id res chain seq x y z
N MET A 1 30.49 3.37 12.84
CA MET A 1 30.99 4.65 13.38
C MET A 1 32.36 5.08 12.85
N ALA A 2 33.39 4.21 12.77
CA ALA A 2 34.76 4.65 12.41
C ALA A 2 34.92 5.30 11.01
N ASN A 3 34.04 4.99 10.04
CA ASN A 3 34.17 5.48 8.65
C ASN A 3 33.09 6.49 8.22
N TYR A 4 32.00 6.66 8.99
CA TYR A 4 30.90 7.58 8.65
C TYR A 4 31.36 9.04 8.60
N GLU A 5 31.94 9.53 9.69
CA GLU A 5 32.40 10.93 9.79
C GLU A 5 33.44 11.26 8.72
N GLN A 6 34.29 10.28 8.39
CA GLN A 6 35.28 10.43 7.33
C GLN A 6 34.63 10.56 5.95
N HIS A 7 33.73 9.65 5.59
CA HIS A 7 33.08 9.67 4.28
C HIS A 7 32.18 10.90 4.11
N LEU A 8 31.39 11.24 5.14
CA LEU A 8 30.57 12.44 5.12
C LEU A 8 31.41 13.71 5.00
N GLY A 9 32.52 13.80 5.74
CA GLY A 9 33.45 14.93 5.66
C GLY A 9 34.11 15.08 4.29
N ILE A 10 34.36 13.98 3.56
CA ILE A 10 34.85 14.04 2.18
C ILE A 10 33.74 14.54 1.25
N LEU A 11 32.51 14.02 1.39
CA LEU A 11 31.38 14.44 0.57
C LEU A 11 31.07 15.94 0.74
N GLN A 12 31.14 16.44 1.97
CA GLN A 12 30.89 17.84 2.31
C GLN A 12 31.94 18.82 1.74
N GLN A 13 33.11 18.33 1.31
CA GLN A 13 34.09 19.15 0.58
C GLN A 13 33.68 19.41 -0.89
N GLY A 14 32.65 18.73 -1.38
CA GLY A 14 32.08 18.93 -2.71
C GLY A 14 32.18 17.69 -3.60
N VAL A 15 31.33 17.63 -4.63
CA VAL A 15 31.19 16.46 -5.51
C VAL A 15 32.47 16.13 -6.27
N GLU A 16 33.27 17.12 -6.65
CA GLU A 16 34.55 16.87 -7.34
C GLU A 16 35.52 16.11 -6.42
N VAL A 17 35.69 16.57 -5.17
CA VAL A 17 36.52 15.91 -4.16
C VAL A 17 36.00 14.51 -3.86
N TRP A 18 34.68 14.37 -3.72
CA TRP A 18 34.03 13.07 -3.54
C TRP A 18 34.33 12.10 -4.69
N ASN A 19 34.12 12.54 -5.92
CA ASN A 19 34.32 11.71 -7.10
C ASN A 19 35.80 11.33 -7.28
N ASP A 20 36.73 12.23 -6.97
CA ASP A 20 38.17 11.96 -6.96
C ASP A 20 38.53 10.90 -5.93
N TRP A 21 37.96 11.02 -4.72
CA TRP A 21 38.12 10.01 -3.69
C TRP A 21 37.55 8.65 -4.11
N ARG A 22 36.36 8.62 -4.72
CA ARG A 22 35.74 7.39 -5.26
C ARG A 22 36.58 6.73 -6.34
N ARG A 23 37.20 7.51 -7.24
CA ARG A 23 38.12 6.98 -8.27
C ARG A 23 39.35 6.30 -7.66
N ASN A 24 39.85 6.81 -6.54
CA ASN A 24 40.97 6.23 -5.82
C ASN A 24 40.58 5.10 -4.86
N ASN A 25 39.28 4.94 -4.58
CA ASN A 25 38.74 3.98 -3.60
C ASN A 25 37.51 3.24 -4.18
N PRO A 26 37.64 2.56 -5.34
CA PRO A 26 36.50 1.98 -6.05
C PRO A 26 35.81 0.85 -5.27
N ASP A 27 36.57 0.13 -4.45
CA ASP A 27 36.06 -1.01 -3.66
C ASP A 27 35.54 -0.59 -2.28
N VAL A 28 35.76 0.67 -1.88
CA VAL A 28 35.27 1.16 -0.59
C VAL A 28 33.77 1.40 -0.70
N LYS A 29 33.01 0.81 0.21
CA LYS A 29 31.58 1.09 0.35
C LYS A 29 31.43 2.30 1.25
N ALA A 30 30.94 3.39 0.65
CA ALA A 30 30.74 4.65 1.34
C ALA A 30 29.64 4.51 2.38
N ASP A 31 29.93 4.92 3.60
CA ASP A 31 28.98 4.94 4.70
C ASP A 31 28.48 6.37 4.93
N LEU A 32 27.23 6.62 4.54
CA LEU A 32 26.51 7.88 4.66
C LEU A 32 25.14 7.65 5.34
N SER A 33 25.01 6.57 6.12
CA SER A 33 23.77 6.28 6.85
C SER A 33 23.45 7.42 7.81
N GLU A 34 22.18 7.79 7.89
CA GLU A 34 21.65 8.86 8.76
C GLU A 34 22.25 10.26 8.46
N ALA A 35 23.01 10.41 7.37
CA ALA A 35 23.61 11.68 7.02
C ALA A 35 22.53 12.76 6.79
N ASN A 36 22.75 13.94 7.37
CA ASN A 36 21.95 15.11 7.08
C ASN A 36 22.51 15.82 5.83
N LEU A 37 21.85 15.60 4.69
CA LEU A 37 22.22 16.10 3.37
C LEU A 37 21.12 17.00 2.78
N ILE A 38 20.33 17.65 3.65
CA ILE A 38 19.25 18.55 3.23
C ILE A 38 19.83 19.66 2.35
N GLY A 39 19.27 19.83 1.14
CA GLY A 39 19.69 20.86 0.20
C GLY A 39 21.10 20.68 -0.37
N ALA A 40 21.76 19.53 -0.14
CA ALA A 40 23.10 19.30 -0.64
C ALA A 40 23.11 19.25 -2.19
N ASN A 41 24.12 19.87 -2.80
CA ASN A 41 24.39 19.67 -4.22
C ASN A 41 25.25 18.41 -4.39
N LEU A 42 24.62 17.34 -4.84
CA LEU A 42 25.20 16.02 -5.11
C LEU A 42 25.09 15.69 -6.61
N SER A 43 24.91 16.70 -7.46
CA SER A 43 24.77 16.52 -8.90
C SER A 43 26.01 15.84 -9.45
N ARG A 44 25.84 14.75 -10.21
CA ARG A 44 26.92 13.90 -10.77
C ARG A 44 27.78 13.17 -9.73
N ALA A 45 27.34 13.04 -8.48
CA ALA A 45 28.07 12.27 -7.49
C ALA A 45 28.07 10.76 -7.82
N ASN A 46 29.21 10.11 -7.66
CA ASN A 46 29.34 8.65 -7.69
C ASN A 46 29.00 8.09 -6.30
N LEU A 47 27.76 7.63 -6.13
CA LEU A 47 27.23 7.03 -4.91
C LEU A 47 26.97 5.53 -5.08
N ILE A 48 27.66 4.88 -6.03
CA ILE A 48 27.51 3.44 -6.29
C ILE A 48 27.84 2.66 -5.01
N PHE A 49 26.99 1.72 -4.60
CA PHE A 49 27.11 0.96 -3.34
C PHE A 49 27.13 1.80 -2.05
N ALA A 50 26.79 3.09 -2.09
CA ALA A 50 26.75 3.90 -0.87
C ALA A 50 25.62 3.42 0.06
N ASN A 51 25.94 3.32 1.34
CA ASN A 51 24.96 3.14 2.40
C ASN A 51 24.36 4.51 2.76
N LEU A 52 23.08 4.71 2.44
CA LEU A 52 22.30 5.93 2.71
C LEU A 52 21.06 5.60 3.57
N ILE A 53 21.12 4.52 4.36
CA ILE A 53 20.03 4.12 5.27
C ILE A 53 19.66 5.31 6.16
N GLY A 54 18.40 5.71 6.17
CA GLY A 54 17.90 6.81 7.02
C GLY A 54 18.44 8.19 6.69
N ALA A 55 19.24 8.37 5.62
CA ALA A 55 19.79 9.66 5.26
C ALA A 55 18.67 10.66 4.89
N ASN A 56 18.87 11.93 5.23
CA ASN A 56 17.94 13.00 4.86
C ASN A 56 18.48 13.79 3.66
N LEU A 57 17.94 13.50 2.48
CA LEU A 57 18.27 14.11 1.19
C LEU A 57 17.22 15.14 0.76
N SER A 58 16.36 15.61 1.67
CA SER A 58 15.27 16.51 1.31
C SER A 58 15.80 17.78 0.64
N ASN A 59 15.21 18.19 -0.49
CA ASN A 59 15.67 19.31 -1.33
C ASN A 59 17.08 19.17 -1.92
N ALA A 60 17.74 18.02 -1.80
CA ALA A 60 19.06 17.81 -2.41
C ALA A 60 18.97 17.71 -3.94
N ASP A 61 20.04 18.10 -4.62
CA ASP A 61 20.20 17.91 -6.05
C ASP A 61 21.06 16.67 -6.31
N LEU A 62 20.45 15.56 -6.73
CA LEU A 62 21.10 14.32 -7.17
C LEU A 62 21.01 14.15 -8.69
N SER A 63 20.77 15.22 -9.45
CA SER A 63 20.70 15.14 -10.91
C SER A 63 21.98 14.54 -11.48
N HIS A 64 21.85 13.61 -12.42
CA HIS A 64 22.97 12.89 -13.03
C HIS A 64 23.86 12.08 -12.06
N ALA A 65 23.48 11.92 -10.79
CA ALA A 65 24.22 11.08 -9.85
C ALA A 65 24.10 9.60 -10.21
N ASP A 66 25.13 8.82 -9.88
CA ASP A 66 25.09 7.36 -10.01
C ASP A 66 24.87 6.73 -8.63
N LEU A 67 23.65 6.26 -8.38
CA LEU A 67 23.24 5.57 -7.16
C LEU A 67 23.05 4.06 -7.42
N GLY A 68 23.74 3.52 -8.43
CA GLY A 68 23.70 2.10 -8.74
C GLY A 68 24.01 1.25 -7.50
N LEU A 69 23.10 0.31 -7.16
CA LEU A 69 23.24 -0.58 -6.01
C LEU A 69 23.37 0.14 -4.65
N ALA A 70 22.99 1.42 -4.55
CA ALA A 70 22.96 2.16 -3.29
C ALA A 70 21.82 1.66 -2.37
N ILE A 71 21.99 1.80 -1.06
CA ILE A 71 21.00 1.42 -0.06
C ILE A 71 20.33 2.68 0.47
N LEU A 72 19.10 2.96 0.03
CA LEU A 72 18.33 4.15 0.41
C LEU A 72 17.15 3.82 1.33
N TYR A 73 17.23 2.72 2.08
CA TYR A 73 16.19 2.28 3.01
C TYR A 73 15.86 3.37 4.04
N GLU A 74 14.57 3.65 4.25
CA GLU A 74 14.08 4.69 5.19
C GLU A 74 14.63 6.11 4.95
N SER A 75 15.24 6.36 3.79
CA SER A 75 15.74 7.69 3.46
C SER A 75 14.60 8.68 3.21
N LYS A 76 14.85 9.95 3.54
CA LYS A 76 13.95 11.06 3.24
C LYS A 76 14.41 11.73 1.95
N ILE A 77 13.60 11.65 0.91
CA ILE A 77 13.89 12.16 -0.43
C ILE A 77 12.83 13.18 -0.90
N ILE A 78 12.24 13.90 0.05
CA ILE A 78 11.21 14.91 -0.18
C ILE A 78 11.78 16.05 -1.02
N ALA A 79 11.11 16.39 -2.12
CA ALA A 79 11.55 17.44 -3.05
C ALA A 79 13.00 17.25 -3.60
N THR A 80 13.52 16.02 -3.57
CA THR A 80 14.85 15.71 -4.08
C THR A 80 14.83 15.62 -5.61
N ASN A 81 15.88 16.12 -6.26
CA ASN A 81 16.02 16.06 -7.71
C ASN A 81 16.84 14.85 -8.14
N PHE A 82 16.24 13.82 -8.75
CA PHE A 82 16.95 12.68 -9.34
C PHE A 82 17.00 12.73 -10.87
N ASP A 83 16.77 13.89 -11.50
CA ASP A 83 16.70 13.95 -12.95
C ASP A 83 17.97 13.39 -13.61
N ASN A 84 17.80 12.43 -14.52
CA ASN A 84 18.89 11.69 -15.19
C ASN A 84 19.83 10.91 -14.24
N ALA A 85 19.46 10.69 -12.98
CA ALA A 85 20.23 9.83 -12.09
C ALA A 85 20.10 8.35 -12.47
N THR A 86 21.08 7.53 -12.07
CA THR A 86 21.01 6.07 -12.19
C THR A 86 20.62 5.46 -10.86
N LEU A 87 19.57 4.65 -10.84
CA LEU A 87 19.07 3.94 -9.65
C LEU A 87 19.04 2.42 -9.83
N THR A 88 19.63 1.88 -10.90
CA THR A 88 19.62 0.45 -11.17
C THR A 88 20.21 -0.35 -10.01
N GLY A 89 19.40 -1.26 -9.47
CA GLY A 89 19.75 -2.12 -8.33
C GLY A 89 19.74 -1.42 -6.98
N ALA A 90 19.34 -0.15 -6.88
CA ALA A 90 19.20 0.52 -5.60
C ALA A 90 18.08 -0.11 -4.76
N CYS A 91 18.22 -0.07 -3.43
CA CYS A 91 17.13 -0.40 -2.52
C CYS A 91 16.37 0.85 -2.12
N ILE A 92 15.06 0.84 -2.37
CA ILE A 92 14.22 2.02 -2.25
C ILE A 92 13.03 1.83 -1.30
N LYS A 93 13.19 0.88 -0.36
CA LYS A 93 12.18 0.55 0.64
C LYS A 93 11.96 1.74 1.58
N ASP A 94 10.69 2.00 1.90
CA ASP A 94 10.23 2.98 2.89
C ASP A 94 10.78 4.39 2.66
N TRP A 95 10.92 4.79 1.40
CA TRP A 95 11.20 6.16 1.04
C TRP A 95 10.10 7.10 1.51
N SER A 96 10.52 8.16 2.22
CA SER A 96 9.67 9.32 2.40
C SER A 96 9.81 10.20 1.16
N ILE A 97 8.79 10.19 0.31
CA ILE A 97 8.73 10.86 -1.00
C ILE A 97 7.43 11.65 -1.15
N ASN A 98 7.43 12.72 -1.94
CA ASN A 98 6.24 13.54 -2.24
C ASN A 98 6.19 13.99 -3.71
N SER A 99 5.13 14.70 -4.08
CA SER A 99 4.90 15.17 -5.46
C SER A 99 5.90 16.22 -5.96
N GLU A 100 6.76 16.75 -5.10
CA GLU A 100 7.85 17.67 -5.49
C GLU A 100 9.14 16.94 -5.88
N THR A 101 9.22 15.63 -5.61
CA THR A 101 10.40 14.81 -5.93
C THR A 101 10.47 14.59 -7.44
N LYS A 102 11.62 14.89 -8.05
CA LYS A 102 11.79 14.78 -9.51
C LYS A 102 12.47 13.47 -9.85
N LEU A 103 11.86 12.72 -10.78
CA LEU A 103 12.34 11.42 -11.25
C LEU A 103 12.46 11.41 -12.78
N ASP A 104 12.48 12.58 -13.43
CA ASP A 104 12.42 12.65 -14.88
C ASP A 104 13.69 12.06 -15.49
N LYS A 105 13.54 11.14 -16.44
CA LYS A 105 14.65 10.46 -17.13
C LYS A 105 15.59 9.68 -16.21
N VAL A 106 15.16 9.32 -15.00
CA VAL A 106 15.89 8.35 -14.18
C VAL A 106 16.15 7.08 -15.00
N VAL A 107 17.41 6.63 -14.98
CA VAL A 107 17.81 5.34 -15.54
C VAL A 107 17.70 4.30 -14.44
N CYS A 108 16.76 3.38 -14.60
CA CYS A 108 16.52 2.34 -13.63
C CYS A 108 16.00 1.12 -14.36
N GLU A 109 16.77 0.04 -14.37
CA GLU A 109 16.35 -1.24 -14.97
C GLU A 109 15.61 -2.12 -13.95
N TYR A 110 15.99 -2.02 -12.69
CA TYR A 110 15.34 -2.70 -11.58
C TYR A 110 15.72 -2.04 -10.26
N VAL A 111 14.94 -2.28 -9.22
CA VAL A 111 15.21 -1.88 -7.82
C VAL A 111 14.93 -3.04 -6.90
N TYR A 112 15.37 -2.90 -5.65
CA TYR A 112 14.98 -3.76 -4.55
C TYR A 112 14.01 -3.04 -3.61
N VAL A 113 12.93 -3.75 -3.25
CA VAL A 113 11.97 -3.42 -2.21
C VAL A 113 11.92 -4.61 -1.23
N SER A 114 11.20 -4.56 -0.11
CA SER A 114 11.29 -5.63 0.91
C SER A 114 10.21 -6.69 0.78
N GLY A 115 10.58 -7.96 1.04
CA GLY A 115 9.71 -9.00 1.60
C GLY A 115 9.92 -9.17 3.13
N GLU A 116 9.11 -10.00 3.78
CA GLU A 116 9.18 -10.24 5.24
C GLU A 116 10.51 -10.90 5.65
N ASN A 117 11.12 -10.44 6.76
CA ASN A 117 12.41 -10.91 7.34
C ASN A 117 13.69 -10.55 6.56
N TYR A 118 14.08 -9.27 6.65
CA TYR A 118 15.30 -8.71 6.07
C TYR A 118 16.50 -8.78 7.04
N VAL A 119 17.70 -9.11 6.53
CA VAL A 119 18.98 -8.99 7.25
C VAL A 119 20.01 -8.26 6.36
N TYR A 120 20.62 -7.21 6.90
CA TYR A 120 21.84 -6.63 6.30
C TYR A 120 22.98 -7.61 6.52
N SER A 121 23.47 -8.20 5.45
CA SER A 121 24.63 -9.09 5.52
C SER A 121 25.89 -8.24 5.40
N GLU A 122 26.59 -7.96 6.51
CA GLU A 122 27.85 -7.20 6.45
C GLU A 122 28.90 -7.88 5.56
N ASP A 123 28.89 -9.22 5.50
CA ASP A 123 29.80 -10.02 4.68
C ASP A 123 29.57 -9.84 3.17
N THR A 124 28.31 -9.78 2.74
CA THR A 124 27.99 -9.60 1.31
C THR A 124 27.70 -8.14 0.95
N MET A 125 27.45 -7.31 1.96
CA MET A 125 26.74 -6.02 1.88
C MET A 125 25.61 -6.01 0.87
N LYS A 126 24.83 -7.09 0.89
CA LYS A 126 23.56 -7.20 0.20
C LYS A 126 22.45 -7.19 1.23
N LEU A 127 21.31 -6.71 0.78
CA LEU A 127 20.09 -6.79 1.55
C LEU A 127 19.45 -8.15 1.27
N GLU A 128 19.68 -9.10 2.18
CA GLU A 128 19.10 -10.43 2.08
C GLU A 128 17.60 -10.36 2.41
N GLY A 129 16.75 -11.04 1.64
CA GLY A 129 15.29 -10.96 1.79
C GLY A 129 14.61 -9.78 1.07
N THR A 130 15.31 -9.08 0.18
CA THR A 130 14.69 -8.05 -0.67
C THR A 130 14.04 -8.63 -1.93
N GLU A 131 12.85 -8.13 -2.24
CA GLU A 131 12.11 -8.40 -3.47
C GLU A 131 12.57 -7.46 -4.59
N ARG A 132 12.96 -8.02 -5.74
CA ARG A 132 13.30 -7.26 -6.93
C ARG A 132 12.04 -6.75 -7.63
N ARG A 133 12.06 -5.51 -8.12
CA ARG A 133 11.04 -4.95 -9.02
C ARG A 133 11.69 -4.41 -10.31
N PRO A 134 11.15 -4.72 -11.51
CA PRO A 134 10.06 -5.67 -11.73
C PRO A 134 10.47 -7.09 -11.31
N LEU A 135 9.50 -7.97 -11.04
CA LEU A 135 9.79 -9.34 -10.59
C LEU A 135 10.60 -10.10 -11.65
N GLU A 136 10.26 -9.88 -12.93
CA GLU A 136 10.96 -10.40 -14.10
C GLU A 136 11.20 -9.25 -15.10
N GLY A 137 12.21 -9.38 -15.96
CA GLY A 137 12.53 -8.35 -16.96
C GLY A 137 13.17 -7.09 -16.37
N ILE A 138 13.10 -5.98 -17.11
CA ILE A 138 13.61 -4.66 -16.68
C ILE A 138 12.53 -3.61 -16.87
N PHE A 139 12.58 -2.53 -16.10
CA PHE A 139 11.84 -1.32 -16.42
C PHE A 139 12.35 -0.74 -17.74
N LEU A 140 11.44 -0.41 -18.64
CA LEU A 140 11.77 0.34 -19.85
C LEU A 140 12.05 1.82 -19.52
N PRO A 141 12.74 2.57 -20.40
CA PRO A 141 13.00 3.99 -20.18
C PRO A 141 11.73 4.78 -19.79
N GLY A 142 11.75 5.41 -18.61
CA GLY A 142 10.64 6.20 -18.07
C GLY A 142 9.55 5.42 -17.32
N GLU A 143 9.58 4.09 -17.35
CA GLU A 143 8.57 3.26 -16.67
C GLU A 143 8.66 3.39 -15.14
N PHE A 144 9.88 3.33 -14.59
CA PHE A 144 10.14 3.54 -13.17
C PHE A 144 9.57 4.88 -12.68
N ALA A 145 9.89 5.98 -13.38
CA ALA A 145 9.42 7.31 -13.03
C ALA A 145 7.89 7.41 -13.09
N SER A 146 7.27 6.81 -14.11
CA SER A 146 5.81 6.79 -14.28
C SER A 146 5.11 6.02 -13.17
N LEU A 147 5.66 4.87 -12.77
CA LEU A 147 5.15 4.05 -11.67
C LEU A 147 5.15 4.84 -10.36
N TYR A 148 6.30 5.43 -9.99
CA TYR A 148 6.43 6.14 -8.72
C TYR A 148 5.65 7.46 -8.69
N LYS A 149 5.55 8.17 -9.82
CA LYS A 149 4.66 9.32 -9.94
C LYS A 149 3.21 8.94 -9.60
N LYS A 150 2.73 7.81 -10.12
CA LYS A 150 1.37 7.31 -9.84
C LYS A 150 1.20 6.90 -8.37
N ILE A 151 2.22 6.29 -7.76
CA ILE A 151 2.21 5.94 -6.33
C ILE A 151 2.06 7.21 -5.48
N ILE A 152 2.86 8.24 -5.77
CA ILE A 152 2.86 9.53 -5.07
C ILE A 152 1.51 10.25 -5.24
N GLU A 153 0.98 10.31 -6.47
CA GLU A 153 -0.33 10.90 -6.74
C GLU A 153 -1.45 10.18 -5.96
N ASN A 154 -1.38 8.85 -5.86
CA ASN A 154 -2.35 8.06 -5.10
C ASN A 154 -2.22 8.26 -3.59
N SER A 155 -1.01 8.36 -3.04
CA SER A 155 -0.83 8.68 -1.61
C SER A 155 -1.33 10.09 -1.29
N ASP A 156 -1.09 11.07 -2.17
CA ASP A 156 -1.61 12.42 -2.03
C ASP A 156 -3.15 12.46 -2.18
N LEU A 157 -3.74 11.60 -3.02
CA LEU A 157 -5.19 11.46 -3.17
C LEU A 157 -5.87 10.89 -1.92
N ILE A 158 -5.22 9.95 -1.23
CA ILE A 158 -5.70 9.42 0.07
C ILE A 158 -5.73 10.54 1.11
N LEU A 159 -4.72 11.42 1.12
CA LEU A 159 -4.68 12.59 2.02
C LEU A 159 -5.64 13.72 1.59
N ARG A 160 -5.93 13.86 0.28
CA ARG A 160 -6.78 14.94 -0.27
C ARG A 160 -8.28 14.62 -0.34
N LYS A 161 -8.72 13.37 -0.10
CA LYS A 161 -10.15 13.04 -0.08
C LYS A 161 -10.80 13.38 1.27
N SER A 162 -11.06 14.67 1.45
CA SER A 162 -12.29 15.11 2.14
C SER A 162 -12.86 16.34 1.45
N PRO A 163 -13.62 16.18 0.36
CA PRO A 163 -14.56 17.21 -0.06
C PRO A 163 -15.94 16.86 0.50
N GLU A 164 -16.41 17.78 1.33
CA GLU A 164 -17.76 17.95 1.85
C GLU A 164 -18.82 17.93 0.73
N THR A 165 -19.23 16.76 0.27
CA THR A 165 -20.48 16.58 -0.47
C THR A 165 -21.43 15.78 0.40
N PRO A 166 -22.72 16.16 0.52
CA PRO A 166 -23.70 15.35 1.24
C PRO A 166 -23.84 14.02 0.49
N ASN A 167 -23.16 13.00 0.99
CA ASN A 167 -22.82 11.82 0.21
C ASN A 167 -23.93 10.78 0.36
N THR A 168 -24.99 10.94 -0.43
CA THR A 168 -26.19 10.08 -0.41
C THR A 168 -26.02 8.81 -1.24
N ALA A 169 -24.82 8.40 -1.65
CA ALA A 169 -24.60 7.19 -2.45
C ALA A 169 -23.75 6.13 -1.72
N ASN A 170 -23.76 4.88 -2.21
CA ASN A 170 -22.90 3.77 -1.78
C ASN A 170 -21.52 3.81 -2.48
N ASN A 171 -20.63 2.87 -2.13
CA ASN A 171 -19.25 2.80 -2.64
C ASN A 171 -19.15 2.59 -4.16
N GLN A 172 -20.25 2.26 -4.85
CA GLN A 172 -20.34 2.11 -6.31
C GLN A 172 -21.14 3.24 -6.98
N GLY A 173 -21.49 4.31 -6.25
CA GLY A 173 -22.23 5.46 -6.78
C GLY A 173 -23.75 5.30 -6.83
N VAL A 174 -24.30 4.25 -6.20
CA VAL A 174 -25.75 4.00 -6.13
C VAL A 174 -26.36 4.81 -4.99
N GLN A 175 -27.36 5.61 -5.27
CA GLN A 175 -28.01 6.45 -4.25
C GLN A 175 -28.64 5.59 -3.15
N PHE A 176 -28.22 5.84 -1.91
CA PHE A 176 -28.89 5.42 -0.71
C PHE A 176 -30.24 6.11 -0.58
N ASN A 177 -31.15 5.49 0.18
CA ASN A 177 -32.39 6.14 0.55
C ASN A 177 -32.05 7.42 1.32
N PRO A 178 -32.52 8.60 0.88
CA PRO A 178 -32.17 9.88 1.51
C PRO A 178 -32.62 9.98 2.98
N ASN A 179 -33.54 9.13 3.43
CA ASN A 179 -33.99 9.07 4.81
C ASN A 179 -33.06 8.24 5.73
N ASN A 180 -32.10 7.49 5.16
CA ASN A 180 -31.17 6.68 5.93
C ASN A 180 -29.86 7.43 6.17
N LYS A 181 -29.34 7.33 7.40
CA LYS A 181 -28.05 7.91 7.75
C LYS A 181 -26.92 7.07 7.15
N THR A 182 -26.02 7.72 6.41
CA THR A 182 -24.76 7.13 5.94
C THR A 182 -23.65 7.38 6.95
N HIS A 183 -22.77 6.39 7.12
CA HIS A 183 -21.56 6.51 7.94
C HIS A 183 -20.30 6.35 7.07
N THR A 184 -19.20 7.00 7.43
CA THR A 184 -17.94 6.97 6.66
C THR A 184 -16.76 6.60 7.56
N TRP A 185 -15.86 5.75 7.07
CA TRP A 185 -14.60 5.36 7.70
C TRP A 185 -13.58 4.98 6.62
N GLU A 186 -12.33 5.46 6.70
CA GLU A 186 -11.27 5.26 5.68
C GLU A 186 -11.72 5.53 4.23
N SER A 187 -12.50 6.61 4.03
CA SER A 187 -13.13 6.96 2.75
C SER A 187 -14.15 5.95 2.19
N LEU A 188 -14.46 4.87 2.92
CA LEU A 188 -15.52 3.91 2.63
C LEU A 188 -16.81 4.32 3.35
N ARG A 189 -17.95 4.02 2.73
CA ARG A 189 -19.29 4.32 3.23
C ARG A 189 -20.01 3.07 3.69
N PHE A 190 -20.78 3.20 4.76
CA PHE A 190 -21.46 2.13 5.49
C PHE A 190 -22.91 2.53 5.83
N ARG A 191 -23.77 1.53 6.03
CA ARG A 191 -25.18 1.75 6.43
C ARG A 191 -25.35 1.91 7.94
N SER A 192 -24.39 1.42 8.71
CA SER A 192 -24.43 1.48 10.18
C SER A 192 -23.05 1.67 10.78
N LYS A 193 -23.01 2.16 12.04
CA LYS A 193 -21.78 2.15 12.84
C LYS A 193 -21.33 0.73 13.19
N THR A 194 -22.25 -0.23 13.21
CA THR A 194 -21.95 -1.64 13.49
C THR A 194 -21.14 -2.27 12.35
N GLU A 195 -21.50 -2.01 11.10
CA GLU A 195 -20.68 -2.44 9.95
C GLU A 195 -19.26 -1.87 10.02
N ILE A 196 -19.09 -0.62 10.46
CA ILE A 196 -17.76 -0.03 10.68
C ILE A 196 -16.96 -0.83 11.71
N LYS A 197 -17.58 -1.34 12.77
CA LYS A 197 -16.88 -2.17 13.77
C LYS A 197 -16.36 -3.47 13.19
N ILE A 198 -17.12 -4.12 12.31
CA ILE A 198 -16.65 -5.29 11.59
C ILE A 198 -15.55 -4.92 10.60
N ALA A 199 -15.68 -3.80 9.88
CA ALA A 199 -14.67 -3.31 8.95
C ALA A 199 -13.33 -3.02 9.65
N GLU A 200 -13.36 -2.34 10.81
CA GLU A 200 -12.19 -2.09 11.65
C GLU A 200 -11.50 -3.41 12.08
N ALA A 201 -12.27 -4.47 12.38
CA ALA A 201 -11.73 -5.77 12.75
C ALA A 201 -11.14 -6.53 11.55
N LEU A 202 -11.78 -6.47 10.38
CA LEU A 202 -11.24 -7.02 9.13
C LEU A 202 -9.94 -6.33 8.71
N ASP A 203 -9.87 -5.02 8.90
CA ASP A 203 -8.69 -4.20 8.60
C ASP A 203 -7.51 -4.53 9.53
N ARG A 204 -7.75 -4.66 10.85
CA ARG A 204 -6.75 -5.20 11.79
C ARG A 204 -6.25 -6.59 11.41
N ALA A 205 -7.11 -7.41 10.80
CA ALA A 205 -6.76 -8.74 10.30
C ALA A 205 -6.10 -8.73 8.91
N GLY A 206 -5.84 -7.57 8.31
CA GLY A 206 -5.22 -7.44 6.98
C GLY A 206 -6.05 -8.09 5.85
N THR A 207 -7.38 -8.13 6.01
CA THR A 207 -8.27 -8.89 5.13
C THR A 207 -8.95 -7.99 4.10
N LEU A 208 -9.04 -8.43 2.84
CA LEU A 208 -9.76 -7.71 1.79
C LEU A 208 -11.28 -7.79 2.02
N PHE A 209 -11.95 -6.64 2.01
CA PHE A 209 -13.41 -6.57 2.06
C PHE A 209 -13.97 -5.43 1.21
N LEU A 210 -15.24 -5.56 0.84
CA LEU A 210 -16.02 -4.59 0.06
C LEU A 210 -17.34 -4.32 0.80
N PRO A 211 -17.51 -3.16 1.43
CA PRO A 211 -18.74 -2.82 2.13
C PRO A 211 -19.85 -2.34 1.19
N ASN A 212 -21.08 -2.76 1.48
CA ASN A 212 -22.33 -2.38 0.82
C ASN A 212 -22.27 -2.51 -0.70
N CYS A 213 -21.65 -3.61 -1.16
CA CYS A 213 -21.44 -3.86 -2.57
C CYS A 213 -22.71 -4.43 -3.21
N LEU A 214 -23.08 -3.86 -4.35
CA LEU A 214 -24.15 -4.31 -5.21
C LEU A 214 -23.61 -5.33 -6.21
N ALA A 215 -24.07 -6.57 -6.08
CA ALA A 215 -23.72 -7.68 -6.96
C ALA A 215 -24.81 -7.90 -8.03
N ARG A 216 -24.38 -8.16 -9.28
CA ARG A 216 -25.29 -8.52 -10.38
C ARG A 216 -25.38 -10.05 -10.50
N LEU A 217 -26.53 -10.61 -10.15
CA LEU A 217 -26.74 -12.05 -9.98
C LEU A 217 -27.78 -12.60 -10.97
N ASN A 218 -27.68 -13.89 -11.27
CA ASN A 218 -28.75 -14.63 -11.95
C ASN A 218 -29.83 -15.03 -10.92
N THR A 219 -31.08 -14.75 -11.22
CA THR A 219 -32.27 -15.10 -10.45
C THR A 219 -33.25 -15.88 -11.32
N PRO A 220 -34.26 -16.55 -10.73
CA PRO A 220 -35.30 -17.24 -11.52
C PRO A 220 -36.01 -16.33 -12.54
N ASN A 221 -36.06 -15.02 -12.27
CA ASN A 221 -36.73 -14.02 -13.10
C ASN A 221 -35.75 -13.21 -13.98
N GLY A 222 -34.52 -13.69 -14.18
CA GLY A 222 -33.51 -13.05 -15.03
C GLY A 222 -32.32 -12.50 -14.24
N ARG A 223 -31.84 -11.30 -14.57
CA ARG A 223 -30.68 -10.69 -13.89
C ARG A 223 -31.16 -9.61 -12.91
N ALA A 224 -30.71 -9.69 -11.66
CA ALA A 224 -31.05 -8.72 -10.63
C ALA A 224 -29.81 -8.23 -9.87
N ASN A 225 -29.94 -7.05 -9.26
CA ASN A 225 -28.92 -6.50 -8.36
C ASN A 225 -29.29 -6.82 -6.92
N LYS A 226 -28.33 -7.28 -6.11
CA LYS A 226 -28.51 -7.52 -4.68
C LYS A 226 -27.32 -6.94 -3.93
N GLU A 227 -27.61 -6.17 -2.88
CA GLU A 227 -26.60 -5.60 -1.98
C GLU A 227 -26.24 -6.65 -0.92
N ALA A 228 -24.96 -6.71 -0.58
CA ALA A 228 -24.43 -7.44 0.57
C ALA A 228 -23.80 -6.43 1.52
N ASP A 229 -23.94 -6.61 2.83
CA ASP A 229 -23.37 -5.69 3.81
C ASP A 229 -21.84 -5.69 3.72
N LEU A 230 -21.22 -6.86 3.80
CA LEU A 230 -19.78 -7.03 3.66
C LEU A 230 -19.47 -8.26 2.80
N LEU A 231 -18.89 -8.04 1.62
CA LEU A 231 -18.28 -9.11 0.83
C LEU A 231 -16.80 -9.20 1.19
N ILE A 232 -16.37 -10.36 1.67
CA ILE A 232 -15.06 -10.58 2.29
C ILE A 232 -14.30 -11.64 1.48
N CYS A 233 -13.01 -11.40 1.23
CA CYS A 233 -12.10 -12.36 0.63
C CYS A 233 -11.00 -12.71 1.62
N TYR A 234 -11.00 -13.96 2.10
CA TYR A 234 -10.02 -14.47 3.05
C TYR A 234 -9.40 -15.75 2.49
N ASN A 235 -8.07 -15.81 2.38
CA ASN A 235 -7.33 -16.94 1.78
C ASN A 235 -7.86 -17.36 0.40
N GLY A 236 -8.27 -16.39 -0.43
CA GLY A 236 -8.86 -16.63 -1.75
C GLY A 236 -10.30 -17.15 -1.75
N LYS A 237 -10.92 -17.31 -0.57
CA LYS A 237 -12.30 -17.74 -0.38
C LYS A 237 -13.20 -16.53 -0.17
N TRP A 238 -14.32 -16.49 -0.87
CA TRP A 238 -15.26 -15.38 -0.82
C TRP A 238 -16.47 -15.70 0.06
N GLY A 239 -16.86 -14.78 0.93
CA GLY A 239 -18.06 -14.91 1.76
C GLY A 239 -18.76 -13.59 1.96
N ILE A 240 -20.03 -13.68 2.35
CA ILE A 240 -20.82 -12.52 2.74
C ILE A 240 -21.13 -12.61 4.23
N LEU A 241 -20.81 -11.53 4.94
CA LEU A 241 -21.20 -11.31 6.33
C LEU A 241 -22.29 -10.23 6.34
N GLU A 242 -23.47 -10.59 6.82
CA GLU A 242 -24.59 -9.66 6.98
C GLU A 242 -24.71 -9.25 8.46
N VAL A 243 -24.94 -7.97 8.70
CA VAL A 243 -25.13 -7.41 10.05
C VAL A 243 -26.63 -7.27 10.30
N ASP A 244 -27.15 -8.11 11.17
CA ASP A 244 -28.59 -8.28 11.33
C ASP A 244 -29.18 -7.32 12.38
N GLY A 245 -30.19 -6.54 11.98
CA GLY A 245 -30.92 -5.62 12.86
C GLY A 245 -32.12 -6.27 13.55
N PRO A 246 -32.68 -5.68 14.62
CA PRO A 246 -33.59 -6.36 15.56
C PRO A 246 -35.02 -6.68 15.06
N HIS A 247 -35.30 -6.74 13.75
CA HIS A 247 -36.68 -6.89 13.24
C HIS A 247 -36.84 -7.88 12.09
N HIS A 248 -37.19 -9.11 12.46
CA HIS A 248 -37.60 -10.18 11.55
C HIS A 248 -39.10 -10.40 11.57
N THR A 249 -39.77 -10.06 10.46
CA THR A 249 -41.12 -10.59 10.18
C THR A 249 -40.99 -11.95 9.45
N PRO A 250 -42.00 -12.83 9.52
CA PRO A 250 -41.98 -14.10 8.79
C PRO A 250 -41.74 -13.95 7.28
N GLU A 251 -42.25 -12.87 6.67
CA GLU A 251 -42.10 -12.59 5.24
C GLU A 251 -40.66 -12.22 4.87
N ARG A 252 -39.99 -11.41 5.70
CA ARG A 252 -38.57 -11.07 5.51
C ARG A 252 -37.68 -12.30 5.51
N ARG A 253 -37.97 -13.28 6.37
CA ARG A 253 -37.21 -14.54 6.44
C ARG A 253 -37.22 -15.32 5.13
N VAL A 254 -38.34 -15.33 4.41
CA VAL A 254 -38.45 -16.02 3.12
C VAL A 254 -37.61 -15.31 2.05
N GLU A 255 -37.71 -13.99 1.98
CA GLU A 255 -36.92 -13.18 1.05
C GLU A 255 -35.42 -13.29 1.32
N GLU A 256 -35.04 -13.35 2.60
CA GLU A 256 -33.67 -13.51 3.07
C GLU A 256 -33.09 -14.88 2.74
N GLN A 257 -33.85 -15.95 2.92
CA GLN A 257 -33.43 -17.31 2.51
C GLN A 257 -33.25 -17.40 0.99
N GLU A 258 -34.13 -16.77 0.21
CA GLU A 258 -33.99 -16.74 -1.24
C GLU A 258 -32.76 -15.92 -1.66
N ARG A 259 -32.48 -14.79 -0.98
CA ARG A 259 -31.28 -13.97 -1.20
C ARG A 259 -30.00 -14.78 -1.00
N GLU A 260 -29.88 -15.49 0.11
CA GLU A 260 -28.73 -16.36 0.38
C GLU A 260 -28.55 -17.44 -0.67
N ARG A 261 -29.64 -18.12 -1.04
CA ARG A 261 -29.60 -19.17 -2.07
C ARG A 261 -29.10 -18.63 -3.41
N ILE A 262 -29.47 -17.40 -3.77
CA ILE A 262 -29.01 -16.78 -5.02
C ILE A 262 -27.49 -16.56 -4.98
N PHE A 263 -26.96 -15.99 -3.90
CA PHE A 263 -25.51 -15.80 -3.75
C PHE A 263 -24.75 -17.13 -3.75
N LYS A 264 -25.24 -18.14 -3.01
CA LYS A 264 -24.66 -19.49 -2.97
C LYS A 264 -24.60 -20.16 -4.34
N ARG A 265 -25.64 -20.02 -5.17
CA ARG A 265 -25.64 -20.53 -6.55
C ARG A 265 -24.63 -19.84 -7.47
N GLN A 266 -24.15 -18.64 -7.13
CA GLN A 266 -23.13 -17.92 -7.91
C GLN A 266 -21.70 -18.14 -7.37
N GLY A 267 -21.50 -19.10 -6.45
CA GLY A 267 -20.17 -19.51 -5.99
C GLY A 267 -19.72 -18.89 -4.66
N ILE A 268 -20.55 -18.06 -4.02
CA ILE A 268 -20.32 -17.56 -2.65
C ILE A 268 -20.84 -18.59 -1.66
N LYS A 269 -20.01 -19.53 -1.22
CA LYS A 269 -20.47 -20.69 -0.44
C LYS A 269 -20.91 -20.32 0.98
N VAL A 270 -20.35 -19.25 1.53
CA VAL A 270 -20.63 -18.78 2.90
C VAL A 270 -21.35 -17.44 2.83
N VAL A 271 -22.58 -17.42 3.33
CA VAL A 271 -23.39 -16.22 3.48
C VAL A 271 -24.02 -16.35 4.86
N GLU A 272 -23.51 -15.60 5.83
CA GLU A 272 -23.85 -15.78 7.24
C GLU A 272 -24.24 -14.45 7.88
N ARG A 273 -25.19 -14.53 8.81
CA ARG A 273 -25.74 -13.38 9.51
C ARG A 273 -25.28 -13.38 10.96
N PHE A 274 -24.93 -12.20 11.45
CA PHE A 274 -24.54 -12.00 12.84
C PHE A 274 -25.40 -10.90 13.47
N ASP A 275 -25.80 -11.13 14.72
CA ASP A 275 -26.55 -10.16 15.51
C ASP A 275 -25.81 -8.82 15.62
N SER A 276 -26.49 -7.70 15.35
CA SER A 276 -25.87 -6.38 15.37
C SER A 276 -25.27 -6.00 16.73
N SER A 277 -25.81 -6.47 17.85
CA SER A 277 -25.23 -6.15 19.17
C SER A 277 -23.88 -6.86 19.31
N ARG A 278 -23.82 -8.15 18.93
CA ARG A 278 -22.57 -8.91 18.93
C ARG A 278 -21.54 -8.33 17.97
N CYS A 279 -21.95 -7.95 16.76
CA CYS A 279 -21.07 -7.29 15.79
C CYS A 279 -20.50 -5.95 16.31
N TYR A 280 -21.25 -5.24 17.15
CA TYR A 280 -20.81 -3.98 17.72
C TYR A 280 -19.86 -4.17 18.90
N GLU A 281 -20.20 -5.09 19.81
CA GLU A 281 -19.50 -5.30 21.07
C GLU A 281 -18.25 -6.17 20.91
N ASN A 282 -18.31 -7.21 20.06
CA ASN A 282 -17.25 -8.21 19.90
C ASN A 282 -16.91 -8.47 18.42
N PRO A 283 -16.51 -7.44 17.65
CA PRO A 283 -16.31 -7.56 16.21
C PRO A 283 -15.19 -8.52 15.82
N ASP A 284 -14.07 -8.54 16.55
CA ASP A 284 -12.93 -9.43 16.25
C ASP A 284 -13.32 -10.91 16.38
N GLU A 285 -14.11 -11.26 17.40
CA GLU A 285 -14.59 -12.64 17.59
C GLU A 285 -15.51 -13.08 16.44
N VAL A 286 -16.41 -12.18 16.01
CA VAL A 286 -17.30 -12.41 14.86
C VAL A 286 -16.48 -12.65 13.58
N VAL A 287 -15.47 -11.82 13.32
CA VAL A 287 -14.58 -11.97 12.15
C VAL A 287 -13.83 -13.31 12.19
N GLN A 288 -13.27 -13.69 13.34
CA GLN A 288 -12.56 -14.97 13.48
C GLN A 288 -13.49 -16.18 13.31
N GLU A 289 -14.72 -16.10 13.82
CA GLU A 289 -15.73 -17.12 13.58
C GLU A 289 -16.07 -17.23 12.09
N PHE A 290 -16.27 -16.09 11.41
CA PHE A 290 -16.57 -16.05 9.99
C PHE A 290 -15.43 -16.63 9.13
N PHE A 291 -14.16 -16.37 9.49
CA PHE A 291 -13.02 -17.00 8.83
C PHE A 291 -13.03 -18.52 8.95
N LYS A 292 -13.37 -19.06 10.13
CA LYS A 292 -13.52 -20.52 10.30
C LYS A 292 -14.64 -21.08 9.42
N MET A 293 -15.76 -20.36 9.31
CA MET A 293 -16.86 -20.75 8.42
C MET A 293 -16.43 -20.76 6.95
N LEU A 294 -15.63 -19.77 6.51
CA LEU A 294 -15.04 -19.75 5.18
C LEU A 294 -14.11 -20.94 4.93
N GLU A 295 -13.27 -21.28 5.89
CA GLU A 295 -12.37 -22.41 5.77
C GLU A 295 -13.14 -23.73 5.57
N ILE A 296 -14.18 -23.96 6.39
CA ILE A 296 -15.05 -25.16 6.33
C ILE A 296 -15.95 -25.16 5.10
N GLY A 297 -16.53 -24.03 4.73
CA GLY A 297 -17.48 -23.95 3.60
C GLY A 297 -16.84 -24.22 2.24
N TYR A 298 -15.51 -24.08 2.15
CA TYR A 298 -14.74 -24.29 0.93
C TYR A 298 -13.82 -25.52 0.96
N SER A 299 -13.74 -26.26 2.06
CA SER A 299 -13.09 -27.59 2.13
C SER A 299 -13.91 -28.63 1.38
#